data_AF-A0A965I8F9-F1
#
_entry.id   AF-A0A965I8F9-F1
#
_cell.length_a   1.000
_cell.length_b   1.000
_cell.length_c   1.000
_cell.angle_alpha   90.00
_cell.angle_beta   90.00
_cell.angle_gamma   90.00
#
_symmetry.space_group_name_H-M   'P 1'
#
loop_
_entity.id
_entity.type
_entity.pdbx_description
1 polymer ?
#
loop_
_entity_poly.entity_id
_entity_poly.type
_entity_poly.pdbx_seq_one_letter_code
_entity_poly.pdbx_strand_id
1 'polypeptide(L)'
;MNGTVSQTVSQNHAYLIRRNGIFYFTRRVPSDLQTRFNKERVTISLRTRSQAKAEKSAEALSDRLERYWDGLRLEIFHTTELGLAKVVSSHLCDTIQSVSVKEALDNYLRLKGGGRSITFVQGANRSVDYLLEATGITELEALSAQHAARLRDFLFARGMTASSVRRVFGNIRAIINLAIKEQGLEYPNVFANTYIPDDERTKKRLPIPTDCIFKIHQECRLIDDEKRWLIALISDTGMRLAEAVGLHVSDIKFGGELPFLRVQKHPWRGLKTSGSGRDIPLVGASLWAAKRIVEQGNQFAFPTYTNANKCAANSASGALNKWLKSRVPEGCVIHSFRHSL
;
A
#
# COMPACT_ATOMS: atom_id res chain seq x y z
N MET A 1 28.87 -39.20 45.00
CA MET A 1 28.96 -38.07 45.95
C MET A 1 29.98 -37.08 45.40
N ASN A 2 29.54 -36.09 44.61
CA ASN A 2 30.41 -35.01 44.14
C ASN A 2 29.92 -33.73 44.79
N GLY A 3 30.65 -33.31 45.83
CA GLY A 3 30.36 -32.11 46.60
C GLY A 3 30.60 -30.86 45.77
N THR A 4 29.54 -30.09 45.55
CA THR A 4 29.60 -28.77 44.93
C THR A 4 30.22 -27.81 45.94
N VAL A 5 31.48 -27.42 45.69
CA VAL A 5 32.20 -26.43 46.48
C VAL A 5 31.49 -25.08 46.31
N SER A 6 30.76 -24.66 47.34
CA SER A 6 30.17 -23.34 47.43
C SER A 6 31.30 -22.34 47.73
N GLN A 7 31.88 -21.76 46.69
CA GLN A 7 32.78 -20.62 46.84
C GLN A 7 31.95 -19.38 47.20
N THR A 8 31.99 -19.00 48.47
CA THR A 8 31.50 -17.72 48.97
C THR A 8 32.38 -16.62 48.36
N VAL A 9 32.00 -16.11 47.19
CA VAL A 9 32.66 -14.96 46.58
C VAL A 9 32.35 -13.73 47.43
N SER A 10 33.32 -13.34 48.25
CA SER A 10 33.37 -12.04 48.92
C SER A 10 33.02 -10.95 47.90
N GLN A 11 31.84 -10.33 48.06
CA GLN A 11 31.38 -9.28 47.18
C GLN A 11 32.18 -8.01 47.51
N ASN A 12 33.08 -7.66 46.61
CA ASN A 12 33.74 -6.36 46.65
C ASN A 12 32.67 -5.26 46.51
N HIS A 13 32.70 -4.23 47.35
CA HIS A 13 31.71 -3.13 47.40
C HIS A 13 31.37 -2.53 46.02
N ALA A 14 32.33 -2.57 45.09
CA ALA A 14 32.18 -2.04 43.74
C ALA A 14 31.50 -2.98 42.73
N TYR A 15 31.08 -4.20 43.09
CA TYR A 15 30.43 -5.15 42.16
C TYR A 15 31.25 -5.49 40.90
N LEU A 16 32.58 -5.45 41.00
CA LEU A 16 33.50 -5.62 39.85
C LEU A 16 34.07 -7.04 39.75
N ILE A 17 34.12 -7.56 38.53
CA ILE A 17 34.90 -8.75 38.14
C ILE A 17 35.83 -8.38 36.99
N ARG A 18 37.08 -8.86 37.01
CA ARG A 18 38.04 -8.67 35.91
C ARG A 18 38.13 -9.94 35.06
N ARG A 19 37.99 -9.82 33.74
CA ARG A 19 38.23 -10.90 32.77
C ARG A 19 39.05 -10.38 31.60
N ASN A 20 40.15 -11.05 31.26
CA ASN A 20 41.06 -10.67 30.15
C ASN A 20 41.48 -9.19 30.19
N GLY A 21 41.76 -8.67 31.40
CA GLY A 21 42.17 -7.29 31.60
C GLY A 21 41.04 -6.25 31.60
N ILE A 22 39.81 -6.61 31.24
CA ILE A 22 38.64 -5.73 31.19
C ILE A 22 37.76 -5.93 32.43
N PHE A 23 37.25 -4.84 33.01
CA PHE A 23 36.32 -4.88 34.13
C PHE A 23 34.87 -5.08 33.68
N TYR A 24 34.13 -5.90 34.44
CA TYR A 24 32.72 -6.21 34.31
C TYR A 24 32.03 -5.87 35.62
N PHE A 25 30.84 -5.28 35.52
CA PHE A 25 29.93 -5.12 36.63
C PHE A 25 29.06 -6.37 36.77
N THR A 26 28.93 -6.92 37.98
CA THR A 26 28.04 -8.03 38.28
C THR A 26 27.26 -7.79 39.56
N ARG A 27 25.93 -7.81 39.45
CA ARG A 27 25.05 -7.59 40.59
C ARG A 27 23.89 -8.57 40.57
N ARG A 28 23.55 -9.14 41.72
CA ARG A 28 22.42 -10.07 41.85
C ARG A 28 21.11 -9.29 41.84
N VAL A 29 20.10 -9.83 41.18
CA VAL A 29 18.74 -9.30 41.25
C VAL A 29 18.17 -9.64 42.65
N PRO A 30 17.58 -8.66 43.36
CA PRO A 30 16.93 -8.88 44.65
C PRO A 30 15.89 -10.01 44.59
N SER A 31 15.80 -10.83 45.62
CA SER A 31 14.97 -12.06 45.64
C SER A 31 13.48 -11.78 45.43
N ASP A 32 13.01 -10.66 45.93
CA ASP A 32 11.66 -10.11 45.76
C ASP A 32 11.32 -9.80 44.30
N LEU A 33 12.32 -9.55 43.45
CA LEU A 33 12.12 -9.18 42.05
C LEU A 33 12.50 -10.29 41.06
N GLN A 34 13.04 -11.42 41.52
CA GLN A 34 13.58 -12.48 40.65
C GLN A 34 12.54 -13.09 39.71
N THR A 35 11.27 -13.20 40.11
CA THR A 35 10.19 -13.78 39.30
C THR A 35 9.89 -12.98 38.02
N ARG A 36 10.27 -11.69 37.98
CA ARG A 36 10.04 -10.79 36.84
C ARG A 36 11.20 -10.73 35.86
N PHE A 37 12.36 -11.27 36.20
CA PHE A 37 13.54 -11.24 35.34
C PHE A 37 13.92 -12.65 34.91
N ASN A 38 14.26 -12.80 33.63
CA ASN A 38 14.74 -14.07 33.05
C ASN A 38 16.16 -14.44 33.48
N LYS A 39 16.79 -13.67 34.37
CA LYS A 39 18.18 -13.82 34.83
C LYS A 39 18.31 -13.38 36.28
N GLU A 40 19.02 -14.18 37.07
CA GLU A 40 19.26 -13.90 38.49
C GLU A 40 20.36 -12.86 38.75
N ARG A 41 21.18 -12.56 37.73
CA ARG A 41 22.32 -11.63 37.84
C ARG A 41 22.43 -10.73 36.61
N VAL A 42 22.60 -9.44 36.86
CA VAL A 42 22.97 -8.45 35.83
C VAL A 42 24.48 -8.49 35.68
N THR A 43 24.96 -8.77 34.47
CA THR A 43 26.40 -8.77 34.16
C THR A 43 26.66 -7.92 32.92
N ILE A 44 27.43 -6.83 33.07
CA ILE A 44 27.68 -5.84 32.01
C ILE A 44 29.18 -5.55 31.93
N SER A 45 29.75 -5.56 30.72
CA SER A 45 31.14 -5.13 30.51
C SER A 45 31.27 -3.62 30.65
N LEU A 46 32.18 -3.15 31.51
CA LEU A 46 32.48 -1.72 31.67
C LEU A 46 33.47 -1.19 30.61
N ARG A 47 33.99 -2.07 29.74
CA ARG A 47 34.85 -1.73 28.59
C ARG A 47 36.07 -0.88 28.97
N THR A 48 36.57 -1.05 30.19
CA THR A 48 37.74 -0.33 30.70
C THR A 48 38.71 -1.31 31.37
N ARG A 49 40.00 -1.02 31.23
CA ARG A 49 41.09 -1.70 31.95
C ARG A 49 41.55 -0.91 33.19
N SER A 50 41.11 0.35 33.32
CA SER A 50 41.39 1.22 34.46
C SER A 50 40.41 0.94 35.59
N GLN A 51 40.95 0.68 36.79
CA GLN A 51 40.17 0.37 37.99
C GLN A 51 39.34 1.57 38.46
N ALA A 52 39.93 2.75 38.61
CA ALA A 52 39.22 3.96 39.05
C ALA A 52 38.05 4.33 38.12
N LYS A 53 38.20 4.11 36.79
CA LYS A 53 37.12 4.31 35.83
C LYS A 53 36.04 3.23 35.91
N ALA A 54 36.44 2.00 36.23
CA ALA A 54 35.50 0.90 36.45
C ALA A 54 34.65 1.13 37.71
N GLU A 55 35.26 1.58 38.81
CA GLU A 55 34.57 1.86 40.07
C GLU A 55 33.50 2.95 39.90
N LYS A 56 33.85 4.10 39.32
CA LYS A 56 32.86 5.17 39.02
C LYS A 56 31.72 4.70 38.12
N SER A 57 32.03 3.86 37.12
CA SER A 57 31.01 3.35 36.20
C SER A 57 30.12 2.29 36.85
N ALA A 58 30.68 1.48 37.75
CA ALA A 58 29.95 0.49 38.51
C ALA A 58 29.03 1.13 39.55
N GLU A 59 29.48 2.18 40.24
CA GLU A 59 28.68 2.96 41.18
C GLU A 59 27.47 3.59 40.48
N ALA A 60 27.68 4.31 39.38
CA ALA A 60 26.60 4.90 38.60
C ALA A 60 25.59 3.86 38.07
N LEU A 61 26.08 2.67 37.70
CA LEU A 61 25.22 1.57 37.24
C LEU A 61 24.46 0.91 38.40
N SER A 62 25.09 0.82 39.58
CA SER A 62 24.47 0.32 40.79
C SER A 62 23.33 1.23 41.23
N ASP A 63 23.55 2.54 41.28
CA ASP A 63 22.53 3.53 41.64
C ASP A 63 21.35 3.52 40.66
N ARG A 64 21.64 3.40 39.36
CA ARG A 64 20.60 3.30 38.34
C ARG A 64 19.76 2.03 38.50
N LEU A 65 20.39 0.92 38.87
CA LEU A 65 19.68 -0.34 39.13
C LEU A 65 18.85 -0.27 40.40
N GLU A 66 19.33 0.38 41.46
CA GLU A 66 18.52 0.57 42.67
C GLU A 66 17.27 1.40 42.39
N ARG A 67 17.41 2.57 41.75
CA ARG A 67 16.24 3.40 41.40
C ARG A 67 15.21 2.64 40.56
N TYR A 68 15.68 1.76 39.68
CA TYR A 68 14.80 0.92 38.88
C TYR A 68 14.11 -0.16 39.72
N TRP A 69 14.84 -0.85 40.59
CA TRP A 69 14.28 -1.84 41.50
C TRP A 69 13.33 -1.23 42.53
N ASP A 70 13.61 -0.04 43.04
CA ASP A 70 12.73 0.70 43.94
C ASP A 70 11.43 1.11 43.22
N GLY A 71 11.52 1.51 41.95
CA GLY A 71 10.32 1.73 41.12
C GLY A 71 9.46 0.46 41.01
N LEU A 72 10.08 -0.72 40.84
CA LEU A 72 9.37 -1.99 40.79
C LEU A 72 8.77 -2.39 42.15
N ARG A 73 9.48 -2.12 43.25
CA ARG A 73 8.97 -2.35 44.60
C ARG A 73 7.80 -1.45 44.92
N LEU A 74 7.81 -0.20 44.49
CA LEU A 74 6.67 0.71 44.63
C LEU A 74 5.46 0.19 43.85
N GLU A 75 5.64 -0.37 42.64
CA GLU A 75 4.53 -1.03 41.93
C GLU A 75 3.96 -2.24 42.69
N ILE A 76 4.80 -3.03 43.37
CA ILE A 76 4.38 -4.16 44.22
C ILE A 76 3.69 -3.67 45.50
N PHE A 77 4.21 -2.60 46.11
CA PHE A 77 3.68 -2.00 47.33
C PHE A 77 2.29 -1.39 47.10
N HIS A 78 2.10 -0.68 45.97
CA HIS A 78 0.79 -0.19 45.57
C HIS A 78 -0.22 -1.33 45.39
N THR A 79 0.19 -2.41 44.73
CA THR A 79 -0.73 -3.52 44.40
C THR A 79 -1.10 -4.43 45.58
N THR A 80 -0.27 -4.54 46.63
CA THR A 80 -0.45 -5.60 47.66
C THR A 80 -0.82 -5.09 49.05
N GLU A 81 -0.23 -3.99 49.56
CA GLU A 81 -0.40 -3.61 50.99
C GLU A 81 -1.38 -2.47 51.24
N LEU A 82 -1.62 -1.59 50.27
CA LEU A 82 -2.59 -0.50 50.38
C LEU A 82 -3.97 -0.85 49.81
N GLY A 83 -4.14 -2.04 49.21
CA GLY A 83 -5.35 -2.39 48.46
C GLY A 83 -5.60 -1.51 47.23
N LEU A 84 -4.60 -0.75 46.79
CA LEU A 84 -4.68 0.21 45.70
C LEU A 84 -4.16 -0.43 44.42
N ALA A 85 -5.06 -1.10 43.68
CA ALA A 85 -4.74 -1.44 42.30
C ALA A 85 -4.34 -0.17 41.54
N LYS A 86 -3.26 -0.24 40.74
CA LYS A 86 -2.94 0.80 39.76
C LYS A 86 -4.20 0.94 38.91
N VAL A 87 -4.96 2.02 39.13
CA VAL A 87 -5.83 2.57 38.10
C VAL A 87 -4.87 3.08 37.05
N VAL A 88 -4.31 2.15 36.25
CA VAL A 88 -4.24 2.41 34.81
C VAL A 88 -5.62 2.93 34.53
N SER A 89 -5.77 4.18 34.11
CA SER A 89 -7.05 4.77 33.78
C SER A 89 -7.82 3.84 32.84
N SER A 90 -8.55 2.90 33.43
CA SER A 90 -9.63 2.11 32.90
C SER A 90 -10.92 2.93 32.94
N HIS A 91 -10.79 4.23 33.19
CA HIS A 91 -11.76 5.27 32.90
C HIS A 91 -11.46 5.93 31.55
N LEU A 92 -11.17 5.11 30.54
CA LEU A 92 -12.12 5.02 29.45
C LEU A 92 -12.63 3.58 29.48
N CYS A 93 -13.79 3.40 30.11
CA CYS A 93 -14.75 2.42 29.65
C CYS A 93 -15.21 2.90 28.26
N ASP A 94 -14.33 2.78 27.28
CA ASP A 94 -14.74 2.30 25.98
C ASP A 94 -14.14 0.91 25.95
N THR A 95 -15.01 -0.10 25.88
CA THR A 95 -14.76 -1.41 25.28
C THR A 95 -13.37 -1.50 24.63
N ILE A 96 -12.58 -2.54 24.89
CA ILE A 96 -11.64 -2.99 23.85
C ILE A 96 -12.56 -3.31 22.67
N GLN A 97 -12.83 -2.32 21.83
CA GLN A 97 -13.52 -2.49 20.57
C GLN A 97 -12.51 -3.27 19.78
N SER A 98 -12.63 -4.60 19.85
CA SER A 98 -12.01 -5.49 18.90
C SER A 98 -12.59 -5.05 17.56
N VAL A 99 -11.80 -4.27 16.85
CA VAL A 99 -12.30 -3.66 15.62
C VAL A 99 -12.19 -4.71 14.57
N SER A 100 -13.35 -5.06 14.04
CA SER A 100 -13.41 -6.03 12.98
C SER A 100 -12.79 -5.43 11.72
N VAL A 101 -12.12 -6.27 10.94
CA VAL A 101 -11.63 -5.93 9.60
C VAL A 101 -12.77 -5.37 8.73
N LYS A 102 -14.00 -5.83 8.92
CA LYS A 102 -15.18 -5.32 8.20
C LYS A 102 -15.56 -3.91 8.64
N GLU A 103 -15.54 -3.63 9.94
CA GLU A 103 -15.80 -2.28 10.46
C GLU A 103 -14.73 -1.29 10.00
N ALA A 104 -13.47 -1.72 9.98
CA ALA A 104 -12.36 -0.94 9.44
C ALA A 104 -12.57 -0.62 7.95
N LEU A 105 -13.04 -1.58 7.16
CA LEU A 105 -13.39 -1.40 5.75
C LEU A 105 -14.53 -0.40 5.59
N ASP A 106 -15.61 -0.53 6.35
CA ASP A 106 -16.77 0.36 6.27
C ASP A 106 -16.38 1.80 6.65
N ASN A 107 -15.57 1.98 7.69
CA ASN A 107 -15.01 3.28 8.05
C ASN A 107 -14.11 3.86 6.95
N TYR A 108 -13.25 3.03 6.35
CA TYR A 108 -12.42 3.43 5.23
C TYR A 108 -13.25 3.88 4.02
N LEU A 109 -14.30 3.15 3.68
CA LEU A 109 -15.20 3.51 2.58
C LEU A 109 -16.02 4.76 2.89
N ARG A 110 -16.50 4.93 4.12
CA ARG A 110 -17.22 6.13 4.56
C ARG A 110 -16.35 7.39 4.43
N LEU A 111 -15.09 7.31 4.85
CA LEU A 111 -14.19 8.47 4.91
C LEU A 111 -13.44 8.74 3.61
N LYS A 112 -13.00 7.69 2.90
CA LYS A 112 -12.19 7.81 1.69
C LYS A 112 -12.97 7.54 0.40
N GLY A 113 -14.20 7.03 0.50
CA GLY A 113 -15.06 6.71 -0.65
C GLY A 113 -15.74 7.92 -1.29
N GLY A 114 -15.86 9.04 -0.58
CA GLY A 114 -16.44 10.27 -1.11
C GLY A 114 -15.78 10.71 -2.43
N GLY A 115 -16.57 10.74 -3.51
CA GLY A 115 -16.09 11.12 -4.86
C GLY A 115 -15.21 10.09 -5.57
N ARG A 116 -15.05 8.88 -5.04
CA ARG A 116 -14.29 7.79 -5.68
C ARG A 116 -15.18 6.92 -6.58
N SER A 117 -14.56 6.29 -7.58
CA SER A 117 -15.27 5.41 -8.52
C SER A 117 -15.76 4.12 -7.85
N ILE A 118 -16.82 3.50 -8.40
CA ILE A 118 -17.30 2.17 -7.98
C ILE A 118 -16.17 1.12 -7.92
N THR A 119 -15.22 1.17 -8.85
CA THR A 119 -14.08 0.23 -8.89
C THR A 119 -13.15 0.34 -7.69
N PHE A 120 -13.10 1.50 -7.03
CA PHE A 120 -12.33 1.70 -5.80
C PHE A 120 -12.98 0.93 -4.64
N VAL A 121 -14.30 1.07 -4.48
CA VAL A 121 -15.09 0.35 -3.47
C VAL A 121 -14.98 -1.16 -3.67
N GLN A 122 -15.19 -1.62 -4.91
CA GLN A 122 -15.05 -3.04 -5.26
C GLN A 122 -13.62 -3.57 -5.02
N GLY A 123 -12.60 -2.74 -5.26
CA GLY A 123 -11.21 -3.10 -5.02
C GLY A 123 -10.89 -3.27 -3.53
N ALA A 124 -11.40 -2.37 -2.69
CA ALA A 124 -11.26 -2.46 -1.24
C ALA A 124 -11.97 -3.70 -0.68
N ASN A 125 -13.25 -3.90 -1.03
CA ASN A 125 -14.04 -5.06 -0.62
C ASN A 125 -13.33 -6.37 -1.00
N ARG A 126 -12.96 -6.53 -2.27
CA ARG A 126 -12.27 -7.74 -2.74
C ARG A 126 -10.96 -8.00 -2.01
N SER A 127 -10.22 -6.95 -1.64
CA SER A 127 -8.95 -7.10 -0.92
C SER A 127 -9.19 -7.62 0.50
N VAL A 128 -10.25 -7.17 1.16
CA VAL A 128 -10.68 -7.67 2.47
C VAL A 128 -11.25 -9.08 2.38
N ASP A 129 -12.03 -9.39 1.35
CA ASP A 129 -12.54 -10.75 1.12
C ASP A 129 -11.39 -11.75 0.97
N TYR A 130 -10.33 -11.39 0.23
CA TYR A 130 -9.13 -12.22 0.15
C TYR A 130 -8.41 -12.39 1.49
N LEU A 131 -8.38 -11.35 2.32
CA LEU A 131 -7.80 -11.44 3.66
C LEU A 131 -8.59 -12.40 4.55
N LEU A 132 -9.91 -12.29 4.55
CA LEU A 132 -10.81 -13.16 5.32
C LEU A 132 -10.74 -14.60 4.84
N GLU A 133 -10.73 -14.82 3.52
CA GLU A 133 -10.64 -16.16 2.93
C GLU A 133 -9.29 -16.83 3.20
N ALA A 134 -8.19 -16.08 3.20
CA ALA A 134 -6.84 -16.63 3.41
C ALA A 134 -6.51 -16.87 4.89
N THR A 135 -7.05 -16.07 5.80
CA THR A 135 -6.64 -16.09 7.22
C THR A 135 -7.74 -16.58 8.16
N GLY A 136 -9.01 -16.41 7.80
CA GLY A 136 -10.16 -16.68 8.67
C GLY A 136 -10.31 -15.69 9.84
N ILE A 137 -9.49 -14.64 9.89
CA ILE A 137 -9.42 -13.73 11.03
C ILE A 137 -10.25 -12.49 10.78
N THR A 138 -11.18 -12.23 11.70
CA THR A 138 -12.07 -11.08 11.67
C THR A 138 -11.54 -9.90 12.47
N GLU A 139 -10.74 -10.14 13.50
CA GLU A 139 -10.26 -9.10 14.42
C GLU A 139 -8.89 -8.59 14.04
N LEU A 140 -8.71 -7.26 14.06
CA LEU A 140 -7.43 -6.64 13.73
C LEU A 140 -6.30 -7.04 14.69
N GLU A 141 -6.61 -7.23 15.98
CA GLU A 141 -5.63 -7.60 17.01
C GLU A 141 -5.05 -9.00 16.80
N ALA A 142 -5.84 -9.93 16.25
CA ALA A 142 -5.42 -11.30 15.98
C ALA A 142 -4.53 -11.43 14.72
N LEU A 143 -4.35 -10.34 13.96
CA LEU A 143 -3.52 -10.35 12.76
C LEU A 143 -2.03 -10.36 13.13
N SER A 144 -1.28 -11.23 12.48
CA SER A 144 0.15 -11.41 12.71
C SER A 144 0.91 -11.36 11.38
N ALA A 145 2.24 -11.23 11.44
CA ALA A 145 3.08 -11.30 10.25
C ALA A 145 2.94 -12.64 9.49
N GLN A 146 2.60 -13.73 10.19
CA GLN A 146 2.35 -15.03 9.55
C GLN A 146 1.08 -14.99 8.69
N HIS A 147 0.04 -14.28 9.15
CA HIS A 147 -1.20 -14.10 8.38
C HIS A 147 -0.97 -13.28 7.11
N ALA A 148 -0.07 -12.28 7.18
CA ALA A 148 0.35 -11.54 5.98
C ALA A 148 1.11 -12.44 4.98
N ALA A 149 1.98 -13.34 5.45
CA ALA A 149 2.67 -14.30 4.58
C ALA A 149 1.68 -15.30 3.94
N ARG A 150 0.73 -15.83 4.72
CA ARG A 150 -0.35 -16.70 4.21
C ARG A 150 -1.18 -16.03 3.13
N LEU A 151 -1.58 -14.77 3.34
CA LEU A 151 -2.30 -14.01 2.32
C LEU A 151 -1.48 -13.88 1.03
N ARG A 152 -0.19 -13.55 1.13
CA ARG A 152 0.70 -13.45 -0.04
C ARG A 152 0.72 -14.77 -0.82
N ASP A 153 0.98 -15.87 -0.13
CA ASP A 153 1.12 -17.19 -0.75
C ASP A 153 -0.21 -17.66 -1.35
N PHE A 154 -1.33 -17.38 -0.69
CA PHE A 154 -2.68 -17.61 -1.21
C PHE A 154 -2.95 -16.84 -2.52
N LEU A 155 -2.56 -15.56 -2.60
CA LEU A 155 -2.78 -14.77 -3.81
C LEU A 155 -1.91 -15.27 -4.98
N PHE A 156 -0.68 -15.71 -4.71
CA PHE A 156 0.16 -16.33 -5.74
C PHE A 156 -0.34 -17.71 -6.17
N ALA A 157 -0.86 -18.53 -5.24
CA ALA A 157 -1.47 -19.82 -5.55
C ALA A 157 -2.70 -19.66 -6.48
N ARG A 158 -3.42 -18.53 -6.38
CA ARG A 158 -4.48 -18.12 -7.30
C ARG A 158 -4.00 -17.61 -8.67
N GLY A 159 -2.69 -17.59 -8.91
CA GLY A 159 -2.10 -17.16 -10.18
C GLY A 159 -2.02 -15.64 -10.38
N MET A 160 -2.14 -14.84 -9.31
CA MET A 160 -2.00 -13.39 -9.42
C MET A 160 -0.54 -12.97 -9.65
N THR A 161 -0.33 -11.93 -10.47
CA THR A 161 1.00 -11.34 -10.65
C THR A 161 1.45 -10.58 -9.40
N ALA A 162 2.76 -10.43 -9.20
CA ALA A 162 3.32 -9.63 -8.10
C ALA A 162 2.75 -8.19 -8.06
N SER A 163 2.50 -7.57 -9.21
CA SER A 163 1.89 -6.23 -9.29
C SER A 163 0.47 -6.19 -8.76
N SER A 164 -0.33 -7.25 -8.97
CA SER A 164 -1.68 -7.39 -8.45
C SER A 164 -1.66 -7.64 -6.95
N VAL A 165 -0.76 -8.51 -6.48
CA VAL A 165 -0.56 -8.78 -5.04
C VAL A 165 -0.22 -7.49 -4.29
N ARG A 166 0.72 -6.69 -4.80
CA ARG A 166 1.07 -5.38 -4.20
C ARG A 166 -0.12 -4.42 -4.12
N ARG A 167 -1.03 -4.44 -5.09
CA ARG A 167 -2.25 -3.61 -5.06
C ARG A 167 -3.21 -4.06 -3.94
N VAL A 168 -3.42 -5.37 -3.79
CA VAL A 168 -4.24 -5.94 -2.70
C VAL A 168 -3.65 -5.55 -1.34
N PHE A 169 -2.34 -5.75 -1.15
CA PHE A 169 -1.64 -5.34 0.06
C PHE A 169 -1.71 -3.82 0.30
N GLY A 170 -1.63 -3.00 -0.76
CA GLY A 170 -1.78 -1.56 -0.67
C GLY A 170 -3.15 -1.14 -0.12
N ASN A 171 -4.23 -1.79 -0.56
CA ASN A 171 -5.58 -1.54 -0.04
C ASN A 171 -5.70 -1.94 1.42
N ILE A 172 -5.26 -3.16 1.78
CA ILE A 172 -5.30 -3.67 3.16
C ILE A 172 -4.50 -2.76 4.10
N ARG A 173 -3.30 -2.35 3.70
CA ARG A 173 -2.46 -1.41 4.46
C ARG A 173 -3.20 -0.09 4.72
N ALA A 174 -3.84 0.46 3.69
CA ALA A 174 -4.55 1.74 3.81
C ALA A 174 -5.75 1.64 4.77
N ILE A 175 -6.51 0.54 4.70
CA ILE A 175 -7.65 0.27 5.60
C ILE A 175 -7.17 0.14 7.04
N ILE A 176 -6.19 -0.74 7.30
CA ILE A 176 -5.69 -1.01 8.64
C ILE A 176 -4.99 0.22 9.24
N ASN A 177 -4.18 0.95 8.46
CA ASN A 177 -3.53 2.17 8.96
C ASN A 177 -4.54 3.26 9.33
N LEU A 178 -5.67 3.35 8.63
CA LEU A 178 -6.72 4.29 8.99
C LEU A 178 -7.37 3.89 10.32
N ALA A 179 -7.72 2.61 10.47
CA ALA A 179 -8.30 2.08 11.71
C ALA A 179 -7.36 2.30 12.91
N ILE A 180 -6.08 1.94 12.76
CA ILE A 180 -5.05 2.15 13.81
C ILE A 180 -4.97 3.63 14.21
N LYS A 181 -4.97 4.54 13.23
CA LYS A 181 -4.84 5.98 13.50
C LYS A 181 -6.07 6.58 14.19
N GLU A 182 -7.28 6.17 13.79
CA GLU A 182 -8.52 6.74 14.34
C GLU A 182 -8.89 6.16 15.69
N GLN A 183 -8.53 4.90 15.95
CA GLN A 183 -8.85 4.20 17.19
C GLN A 183 -7.71 4.24 18.21
N GLY A 184 -6.62 4.94 17.89
CA GLY A 184 -5.47 5.09 18.80
C GLY A 184 -4.80 3.76 19.14
N LEU A 185 -4.85 2.78 18.24
CA LEU A 185 -4.32 1.43 18.48
C LEU A 185 -2.79 1.47 18.49
N GLU A 186 -2.17 0.83 19.48
CA GLU A 186 -0.70 0.88 19.65
C GLU A 186 0.06 -0.24 18.93
N TYR A 187 -0.63 -1.15 18.23
CA TYR A 187 0.04 -2.24 17.50
C TYR A 187 0.44 -1.85 16.07
N PRO A 188 1.58 -2.35 15.57
CA PRO A 188 2.06 -2.05 14.23
C PRO A 188 1.24 -2.77 13.15
N ASN A 189 1.11 -2.15 11.98
CA ASN A 189 0.49 -2.79 10.83
C ASN A 189 1.35 -3.95 10.29
N VAL A 190 0.90 -5.18 10.51
CA VAL A 190 1.60 -6.42 10.13
C VAL A 190 1.78 -6.61 8.62
N PHE A 191 1.01 -5.88 7.79
CA PHE A 191 1.10 -5.93 6.34
C PHE A 191 2.11 -4.92 5.77
N ALA A 192 2.57 -3.95 6.55
CA ALA A 192 3.40 -2.83 6.06
C ALA A 192 4.69 -3.32 5.38
N ASN A 193 5.37 -4.30 5.99
CA ASN A 193 6.71 -4.76 5.58
C ASN A 193 6.71 -6.19 4.99
N THR A 194 5.57 -6.69 4.53
CA THR A 194 5.51 -8.03 3.92
C THR A 194 6.31 -8.07 2.62
N TYR A 195 7.29 -8.97 2.57
CA TYR A 195 8.09 -9.23 1.36
C TYR A 195 7.22 -9.88 0.28
N ILE A 196 7.15 -9.25 -0.89
CA ILE A 196 6.43 -9.74 -2.07
C ILE A 196 7.47 -9.92 -3.19
N PRO A 197 7.82 -11.18 -3.56
CA PRO A 197 8.80 -11.43 -4.61
C PRO A 197 8.34 -10.80 -5.93
N ASP A 198 9.31 -10.32 -6.71
CA ASP A 198 9.05 -9.91 -8.08
C ASP A 198 8.69 -11.13 -8.94
N ASP A 199 7.84 -10.88 -9.93
CA ASP A 199 7.40 -11.89 -10.88
C ASP A 199 7.83 -11.44 -12.28
N GLU A 200 8.69 -12.24 -12.91
CA GLU A 200 9.16 -12.02 -14.29
C GLU A 200 8.02 -12.07 -15.32
N ARG A 201 6.82 -12.53 -14.94
CA ARG A 201 5.61 -12.49 -15.78
C ARG A 201 5.15 -11.07 -16.13
N THR A 202 5.78 -10.02 -15.63
CA THR A 202 5.47 -8.65 -16.00
C THR A 202 5.94 -8.37 -17.44
N LYS A 203 5.19 -8.84 -18.43
CA LYS A 203 5.42 -8.54 -19.85
C LYS A 203 5.34 -7.02 -20.03
N LYS A 204 6.48 -6.38 -20.35
CA LYS A 204 6.49 -4.98 -20.79
C LYS A 204 5.63 -4.87 -22.04
N ARG A 205 4.75 -3.85 -22.10
CA ARG A 205 3.88 -3.64 -23.25
C ARG A 205 4.74 -3.32 -24.47
N LEU A 206 4.55 -4.06 -25.55
CA LEU A 206 5.27 -3.84 -26.80
C LEU A 206 4.61 -2.68 -27.57
N PRO A 207 5.42 -1.83 -28.25
CA PRO A 207 4.91 -0.86 -29.21
C PRO A 207 4.34 -1.57 -30.45
N ILE A 208 3.39 -0.92 -31.11
CA ILE A 208 2.84 -1.40 -32.39
C ILE A 208 3.80 -0.94 -33.49
N PRO A 209 4.26 -1.85 -34.37
CA PRO A 209 5.06 -1.50 -35.53
C PRO A 209 4.37 -0.47 -36.44
N THR A 210 5.13 0.47 -37.01
CA THR A 210 4.59 1.56 -37.84
C THR A 210 3.87 1.06 -39.09
N ASP A 211 4.36 0.00 -39.73
CA ASP A 211 3.70 -0.66 -40.87
C ASP A 211 2.31 -1.19 -40.50
N CYS A 212 2.16 -1.73 -39.28
CA CYS A 212 0.88 -2.18 -38.76
C CYS A 212 -0.05 -0.98 -38.51
N ILE A 213 0.47 0.13 -37.99
CA ILE A 213 -0.31 1.37 -37.78
C ILE A 213 -0.87 1.88 -39.12
N PHE A 214 -0.05 1.95 -40.17
CA PHE A 214 -0.50 2.40 -41.49
C PHE A 214 -1.61 1.51 -42.07
N LYS A 215 -1.49 0.18 -41.97
CA LYS A 215 -2.54 -0.76 -42.39
C LYS A 215 -3.84 -0.54 -41.61
N ILE A 216 -3.73 -0.39 -40.28
CA ILE A 216 -4.89 -0.12 -39.41
C ILE A 216 -5.56 1.20 -39.80
N HIS A 217 -4.79 2.25 -40.09
CA HIS A 217 -5.33 3.53 -40.54
C HIS A 217 -6.07 3.43 -41.88
N GLN A 218 -5.58 2.63 -42.82
CA GLN A 218 -6.27 2.38 -44.09
C GLN A 218 -7.60 1.67 -43.86
N GLU A 219 -7.61 0.59 -43.07
CA GLU A 219 -8.83 -0.12 -42.72
C GLU A 219 -9.82 0.75 -41.92
N CYS A 220 -9.32 1.63 -41.06
CA CYS A 220 -10.14 2.59 -40.35
C CYS A 220 -10.95 3.47 -41.31
N ARG A 221 -10.31 3.95 -42.39
CA ARG A 221 -10.95 4.77 -43.43
C ARG A 221 -11.93 3.99 -44.29
N LEU A 222 -11.67 2.70 -44.51
CA LEU A 222 -12.56 1.84 -45.31
C LEU A 222 -13.85 1.49 -44.56
N ILE A 223 -13.77 1.21 -43.26
CA ILE A 223 -14.94 0.84 -42.44
C ILE A 223 -15.71 2.07 -41.99
N ASP A 224 -15.00 3.14 -41.63
CA ASP A 224 -15.56 4.47 -41.36
C ASP A 224 -16.71 4.48 -40.33
N ASP A 225 -16.51 3.81 -39.20
CA ASP A 225 -17.45 3.79 -38.09
C ASP A 225 -16.88 4.44 -36.81
N GLU A 226 -17.75 4.70 -35.83
CA GLU A 226 -17.41 5.32 -34.55
C GLU A 226 -16.21 4.66 -33.84
N LYS A 227 -16.11 3.33 -33.91
CA LYS A 227 -15.01 2.57 -33.28
C LYS A 227 -13.69 2.83 -34.01
N ARG A 228 -13.71 2.98 -35.34
CA ARG A 228 -12.51 3.19 -36.16
C ARG A 228 -12.02 4.62 -36.06
N TRP A 229 -12.94 5.57 -35.91
CA TRP A 229 -12.59 6.95 -35.57
C TRP A 229 -11.89 7.02 -34.22
N LEU A 230 -12.35 6.25 -33.21
CA LEU A 230 -11.71 6.21 -31.90
C LEU A 230 -10.28 5.63 -31.97
N ILE A 231 -10.05 4.58 -32.77
CA ILE A 231 -8.72 4.00 -32.98
C ILE A 231 -7.81 5.00 -33.69
N ALA A 232 -8.27 5.58 -34.81
CA ALA A 232 -7.52 6.56 -35.58
C ALA A 232 -7.17 7.80 -34.75
N LEU A 233 -8.11 8.30 -33.94
CA LEU A 233 -7.89 9.42 -33.03
C LEU A 233 -6.77 9.12 -32.02
N ILE A 234 -6.81 7.97 -31.34
CA ILE A 234 -5.83 7.62 -30.30
C ILE A 234 -4.44 7.31 -30.90
N SER A 235 -4.41 6.76 -32.10
CA SER A 235 -3.18 6.30 -32.73
C SER A 235 -2.16 7.42 -32.98
N ASP A 236 -2.60 8.63 -33.36
CA ASP A 236 -1.70 9.76 -33.59
C ASP A 236 -1.59 10.70 -32.37
N THR A 237 -2.62 10.75 -31.51
CA THR A 237 -2.67 11.69 -30.39
C THR A 237 -2.03 11.17 -29.10
N GLY A 238 -1.84 9.86 -28.98
CA GLY A 238 -1.29 9.22 -27.77
C GLY A 238 -2.14 9.42 -26.51
N MET A 239 -3.41 9.82 -26.68
CA MET A 239 -4.33 10.04 -25.58
C MET A 239 -4.63 8.76 -24.81
N ARG A 240 -5.03 8.88 -23.55
CA ARG A 240 -5.64 7.73 -22.86
C ARG A 240 -6.98 7.43 -23.52
N LEU A 241 -7.31 6.16 -23.69
CA LEU A 241 -8.61 5.74 -24.23
C LEU A 241 -9.78 6.41 -23.51
N ALA A 242 -9.73 6.51 -22.18
CA ALA A 242 -10.77 7.17 -21.39
C ALA A 242 -10.85 8.69 -21.61
N GLU A 243 -9.76 9.35 -22.03
CA GLU A 243 -9.77 10.77 -22.43
C GLU A 243 -10.51 10.91 -23.77
N ALA A 244 -10.17 10.07 -24.76
CA ALA A 244 -10.79 10.09 -26.08
C ALA A 244 -12.29 9.74 -26.03
N VAL A 245 -12.68 8.67 -25.31
CA VAL A 245 -14.05 8.14 -25.26
C VAL A 245 -15.10 9.14 -24.79
N GLY A 246 -14.74 10.19 -24.04
CA GLY A 246 -15.73 11.19 -23.58
C GLY A 246 -15.25 12.59 -23.73
N LEU A 247 -14.55 12.79 -24.82
CA LEU A 247 -14.49 14.04 -25.51
C LEU A 247 -15.91 14.53 -25.85
N HIS A 248 -16.14 15.81 -25.63
CA HIS A 248 -17.29 16.52 -26.18
C HIS A 248 -16.95 17.03 -27.58
N VAL A 249 -17.91 17.13 -28.50
CA VAL A 249 -17.63 17.61 -29.86
C VAL A 249 -17.05 19.03 -29.85
N SER A 250 -17.45 19.87 -28.89
CA SER A 250 -16.88 21.22 -28.72
C SER A 250 -15.40 21.24 -28.29
N ASP A 251 -14.82 20.12 -27.83
CA ASP A 251 -13.40 20.01 -27.50
C ASP A 251 -12.51 19.92 -28.75
N ILE A 252 -13.10 19.61 -29.92
CA ILE A 252 -12.42 19.56 -31.22
C ILE A 252 -12.48 20.95 -31.85
N LYS A 253 -11.31 21.54 -32.12
CA LYS A 253 -11.19 22.91 -32.65
C LYS A 253 -10.53 22.90 -34.02
N PHE A 254 -11.23 23.43 -35.02
CA PHE A 254 -10.74 23.60 -36.39
C PHE A 254 -10.41 25.05 -36.77
N GLY A 255 -10.70 26.02 -35.89
CA GLY A 255 -10.66 27.46 -36.22
C GLY A 255 -9.29 28.14 -36.17
N GLY A 256 -8.18 27.41 -36.12
CA GLY A 256 -6.81 27.97 -36.07
C GLY A 256 -5.91 27.36 -37.15
N GLU A 257 -4.67 27.87 -37.26
CA GLU A 257 -3.66 27.37 -38.24
C GLU A 257 -3.43 25.85 -38.13
N LEU A 258 -3.50 25.32 -36.91
CA LEU A 258 -3.43 23.89 -36.63
C LEU A 258 -4.69 23.45 -35.87
N PRO A 259 -5.52 22.57 -36.45
CA PRO A 259 -6.61 21.94 -35.71
C PRO A 259 -6.08 21.20 -34.49
N PHE A 260 -6.77 21.34 -33.36
CA PHE A 260 -6.35 20.71 -32.11
C PHE A 260 -7.54 20.16 -31.33
N LEU A 261 -7.23 19.22 -30.44
CA LEU A 261 -8.15 18.64 -29.50
C LEU A 261 -7.78 19.09 -28.09
N ARG A 262 -8.74 19.67 -27.38
CA ARG A 262 -8.55 20.10 -25.99
C ARG A 262 -8.95 19.02 -25.00
N VAL A 263 -7.98 18.45 -24.30
CA VAL A 263 -8.22 17.53 -23.19
C VAL A 263 -8.53 18.34 -21.94
N GLN A 264 -9.75 18.26 -21.44
CA GLN A 264 -10.19 18.97 -20.23
C GLN A 264 -11.09 18.12 -19.33
N LYS A 265 -11.35 18.62 -18.12
CA LYS A 265 -12.22 17.94 -17.15
C LYS A 265 -13.68 18.21 -17.51
N HIS A 266 -14.48 17.16 -17.54
CA HIS A 266 -15.93 17.22 -17.74
C HIS A 266 -16.68 16.56 -16.57
N PRO A 267 -17.97 16.86 -16.34
CA PRO A 267 -18.77 16.20 -15.30
C PRO A 267 -18.82 14.68 -15.45
N TRP A 268 -18.97 14.17 -16.69
CA TRP A 268 -18.96 12.74 -17.03
C TRP A 268 -17.53 12.16 -17.15
N ARG A 269 -16.50 12.99 -17.03
CA ARG A 269 -15.09 12.61 -17.17
C ARG A 269 -14.14 13.44 -16.30
N GLY A 270 -13.81 12.90 -15.14
CA GLY A 270 -12.68 13.39 -14.36
C GLY A 270 -11.34 13.20 -15.09
N LEU A 271 -10.41 14.14 -14.90
CA LEU A 271 -9.00 13.96 -15.26
C LEU A 271 -8.24 13.25 -14.14
N LYS A 272 -7.27 12.40 -14.50
CA LYS A 272 -6.49 11.63 -13.52
C LYS A 272 -5.67 12.53 -12.57
N THR A 273 -5.21 13.68 -13.06
CA THR A 273 -4.51 14.72 -12.29
C THR A 273 -4.90 16.10 -12.81
N SER A 274 -4.81 17.14 -11.98
CA SER A 274 -5.10 18.54 -12.38
C SER A 274 -4.27 19.02 -13.57
N GLY A 275 -3.01 18.57 -13.68
CA GLY A 275 -2.13 18.87 -14.82
C GLY A 275 -2.33 18.00 -16.06
N SER A 276 -3.39 17.20 -16.17
CA SER A 276 -3.63 16.38 -17.37
C SER A 276 -4.27 17.15 -18.53
N GLY A 277 -4.76 18.37 -18.28
CA GLY A 277 -5.36 19.21 -19.32
C GLY A 277 -4.31 19.72 -20.31
N ARG A 278 -4.57 19.55 -21.61
CA ARG A 278 -3.61 19.89 -22.68
C ARG A 278 -4.32 20.01 -24.02
N ASP A 279 -3.75 20.81 -24.91
CA ASP A 279 -4.14 20.86 -26.31
C ASP A 279 -3.23 19.91 -27.13
N ILE A 280 -3.83 19.08 -27.97
CA ILE A 280 -3.13 18.08 -28.78
C ILE A 280 -3.39 18.38 -30.25
N PRO A 281 -2.35 18.63 -31.08
CA PRO A 281 -2.53 18.82 -32.51
C PRO A 281 -3.17 17.60 -33.16
N LEU A 282 -4.10 17.85 -34.09
CA LEU A 282 -4.74 16.82 -34.90
C LEU A 282 -4.04 16.74 -36.25
N VAL A 283 -3.44 15.59 -36.53
CA VAL A 283 -2.70 15.32 -37.77
C VAL A 283 -3.10 13.96 -38.34
N GLY A 284 -2.83 13.72 -39.62
CA GLY A 284 -2.97 12.38 -40.23
C GLY A 284 -4.35 11.73 -40.05
N ALA A 285 -4.37 10.55 -39.43
CA ALA A 285 -5.59 9.78 -39.18
C ALA A 285 -6.45 10.39 -38.08
N SER A 286 -5.86 11.02 -37.06
CA SER A 286 -6.60 11.72 -36.01
C SER A 286 -7.37 12.93 -36.52
N LEU A 287 -6.82 13.69 -37.46
CA LEU A 287 -7.51 14.81 -38.09
C LEU A 287 -8.69 14.33 -38.93
N TRP A 288 -8.50 13.27 -39.71
CA TRP A 288 -9.58 12.64 -40.47
C TRP A 288 -10.71 12.16 -39.56
N ALA A 289 -10.38 11.43 -38.49
CA ALA A 289 -11.36 10.95 -37.52
C ALA A 289 -12.11 12.09 -36.84
N ALA A 290 -11.41 13.16 -36.45
CA ALA A 290 -12.01 14.33 -35.83
C ALA A 290 -13.06 14.98 -36.74
N LYS A 291 -12.81 15.08 -38.06
CA LYS A 291 -13.79 15.60 -39.02
C LYS A 291 -15.06 14.74 -39.07
N ARG A 292 -14.91 13.41 -39.20
CA ARG A 292 -16.06 12.48 -39.22
C ARG A 292 -16.89 12.53 -37.93
N ILE A 293 -16.21 12.67 -36.78
CA ILE A 293 -16.88 12.82 -35.48
C ILE A 293 -17.74 14.08 -35.43
N VAL A 294 -17.23 15.21 -35.91
CA VAL A 294 -17.99 16.48 -35.91
C VAL A 294 -19.12 16.46 -36.93
N GLU A 295 -18.92 15.83 -38.09
CA GLU A 295 -19.95 15.65 -39.13
C GLU A 295 -21.18 14.88 -38.65
N GLN A 296 -21.04 13.98 -37.66
CA GLN A 296 -22.19 13.28 -37.08
C GLN A 296 -23.18 14.19 -36.33
N GLY A 297 -22.76 15.39 -35.93
CA GLY A 297 -23.65 16.35 -35.24
C GLY A 297 -24.08 15.93 -33.83
N ASN A 298 -23.42 14.93 -33.23
CA ASN A 298 -23.70 14.49 -31.87
C ASN A 298 -23.11 15.46 -30.83
N GLN A 299 -23.65 15.45 -29.61
CA GLN A 299 -23.09 16.22 -28.49
C GLN A 299 -21.74 15.63 -28.01
N PHE A 300 -21.70 14.32 -27.86
CA PHE A 300 -20.50 13.57 -27.46
C PHE A 300 -19.80 13.02 -28.69
N ALA A 301 -18.47 12.99 -28.67
CA ALA A 301 -17.69 12.45 -29.78
C ALA A 301 -17.93 10.95 -30.01
N PHE A 302 -18.27 10.22 -28.93
CA PHE A 302 -18.49 8.78 -28.95
C PHE A 302 -19.74 8.41 -28.12
N PRO A 303 -20.96 8.68 -28.64
CA PRO A 303 -22.22 8.50 -27.91
C PRO A 303 -22.50 7.04 -27.53
N THR A 304 -21.94 6.05 -28.24
CA THR A 304 -22.11 4.63 -27.88
C THR A 304 -21.47 4.31 -26.52
N TYR A 305 -20.47 5.08 -26.11
CA TYR A 305 -19.65 4.80 -24.92
C TYR A 305 -19.71 5.89 -23.84
N THR A 306 -20.19 7.08 -24.16
CA THR A 306 -20.29 8.19 -23.19
C THR A 306 -21.64 8.88 -23.28
N ASN A 307 -22.18 9.20 -22.11
CA ASN A 307 -23.30 10.13 -21.95
C ASN A 307 -23.03 11.06 -20.76
N ALA A 308 -23.99 11.92 -20.42
CA ALA A 308 -23.87 12.89 -19.33
C ALA A 308 -23.58 12.26 -17.95
N ASN A 309 -23.96 10.99 -17.75
CA ASN A 309 -23.88 10.31 -16.46
C ASN A 309 -22.72 9.31 -16.37
N LYS A 310 -22.26 8.74 -17.49
CA LYS A 310 -21.34 7.61 -17.50
C LYS A 310 -20.36 7.64 -18.66
N CYS A 311 -19.14 7.20 -18.35
CA CYS A 311 -18.11 6.78 -19.29
C CYS A 311 -17.92 5.27 -19.29
N ALA A 312 -18.12 4.61 -20.42
CA ALA A 312 -17.89 3.18 -20.59
C ALA A 312 -16.56 2.86 -21.29
N ALA A 313 -15.45 3.48 -20.85
CA ALA A 313 -14.12 3.26 -21.45
C ALA A 313 -13.67 1.79 -21.44
N ASN A 314 -14.08 1.00 -20.44
CA ASN A 314 -13.79 -0.44 -20.40
C ASN A 314 -14.52 -1.20 -21.50
N SER A 315 -15.80 -0.86 -21.75
CA SER A 315 -16.58 -1.44 -22.84
C SER A 315 -16.00 -1.09 -24.20
N ALA A 316 -15.58 0.18 -24.38
CA ALA A 316 -14.84 0.61 -25.57
C ALA A 316 -13.55 -0.21 -25.74
N SER A 317 -12.72 -0.33 -24.69
CA SER A 317 -11.49 -1.12 -24.72
C SER A 317 -11.72 -2.56 -25.17
N GLY A 318 -12.75 -3.22 -24.63
CA GLY A 318 -13.10 -4.60 -25.01
C GLY A 318 -13.48 -4.72 -26.49
N ALA A 319 -14.34 -3.82 -26.98
CA ALA A 319 -14.78 -3.81 -28.37
C ALA A 319 -13.62 -3.53 -29.35
N LEU A 320 -12.77 -2.55 -29.05
CA LEU A 320 -11.63 -2.20 -29.91
C LEU A 320 -10.58 -3.30 -29.93
N ASN A 321 -10.23 -3.88 -28.77
CA ASN A 321 -9.25 -4.96 -28.71
C ASN A 321 -9.73 -6.22 -29.43
N LYS A 322 -11.04 -6.52 -29.43
CA LYS A 322 -11.60 -7.64 -30.20
C LYS A 322 -11.31 -7.49 -31.70
N TRP A 323 -11.40 -6.28 -32.24
CA TRP A 323 -11.10 -6.02 -33.65
C TRP A 323 -9.60 -5.94 -33.94
N LEU A 324 -8.82 -5.36 -33.01
CA LEU A 324 -7.36 -5.24 -33.16
C LEU A 324 -6.64 -6.58 -33.07
N LYS A 325 -7.19 -7.59 -32.38
CA LYS A 325 -6.52 -8.88 -32.12
C LYS A 325 -5.95 -9.55 -33.38
N SER A 326 -6.59 -9.41 -34.54
CA SER A 326 -6.12 -9.99 -35.81
C SER A 326 -5.22 -9.05 -36.63
N ARG A 327 -4.93 -7.84 -36.14
CA ARG A 327 -4.25 -6.75 -36.87
C ARG A 327 -2.97 -6.27 -36.19
N VAL A 328 -2.80 -6.58 -34.91
CA VAL A 328 -1.61 -6.18 -34.13
C VAL A 328 -0.82 -7.42 -33.71
N PRO A 329 0.51 -7.29 -33.52
CA PRO A 329 1.33 -8.38 -33.00
C PRO A 329 0.85 -8.89 -31.64
N GLU A 330 1.24 -10.13 -31.31
CA GLU A 330 0.88 -10.72 -30.02
C GLU A 330 1.37 -9.85 -28.84
N GLY A 331 0.49 -9.63 -27.87
CA GLY A 331 0.76 -8.78 -26.71
C GLY A 331 0.51 -7.28 -26.92
N CYS A 332 0.19 -6.85 -28.14
CA CYS A 332 -0.25 -5.47 -28.40
C CYS A 332 -1.75 -5.31 -28.13
N VAL A 333 -2.13 -4.16 -27.57
CA VAL A 333 -3.52 -3.77 -27.27
C VAL A 333 -3.75 -2.31 -27.67
N ILE A 334 -4.98 -1.81 -27.55
CA ILE A 334 -5.31 -0.40 -27.83
C ILE A 334 -4.40 0.61 -27.09
N HIS A 335 -3.92 0.26 -25.90
CA HIS A 335 -3.00 1.12 -25.15
C HIS A 335 -1.55 1.07 -25.67
N SER A 336 -1.20 0.11 -26.54
CA SER A 336 0.12 0.02 -27.17
C SER A 336 0.35 1.13 -28.20
N PHE A 337 -0.70 1.69 -28.82
CA PHE A 337 -0.56 2.86 -29.71
C PHE A 337 0.17 4.01 -29.01
N ARG A 338 -0.20 4.29 -27.75
CA ARG A 338 0.44 5.34 -26.95
C ARG A 338 1.93 5.09 -26.68
N HIS A 339 2.37 3.83 -26.71
CA HIS A 339 3.78 3.47 -26.53
C HIS A 339 4.58 3.50 -27.85
N SER A 340 3.92 3.80 -28.97
CA SER A 340 4.50 3.81 -30.33
C SER A 340 4.76 5.22 -30.85
N LEU A 341 4.32 6.24 -30.09
CA LEU A 341 4.61 7.67 -30.27
C LEU A 341 5.69 8.06 -29.27
#